data_AF-A0A496AMM7-F1
#
_entry.id   AF-A0A496AMM7-F1
#
_cell.length_a   1.000
_cell.length_b   1.000
_cell.length_c   1.000
_cell.angle_alpha   90.00
_cell.angle_beta   90.00
_cell.angle_gamma   90.00
#
_symmetry.space_group_name_H-M   'P 1'
#
loop_
_entity.id
_entity.type
_entity.pdbx_description
1 polymer ?
#
loop_
_entity_poly.entity_id
_entity_poly.type
_entity_poly.pdbx_seq_one_letter_code
_entity_poly.pdbx_strand_id
1 'polypeptide(L)'
;MKYVNYLSLLIICIFVIMFVMSIDLVFARAFNNDFETGDLTDWEKTGSAFDFQPTWGDNPTARNRGQPSKHQGDWWLGLFEKYQGPDKGKQLGQKAGDVQHDAPQGTLTSIEFKIIGVSMNFLIGGGNHAWGTAAPCCVNLVINGKVERTSTGNATETMSRKEWDVAELKGKTAKLVVVDQNSGGWGHPNFDDVHQANAAGDNIPWDRVLAVQAKGKLAVSWAQMKKYYR
;
A
#
# COMPACT_ATOMS: atom_id res chain seq x y z
N MET A 1 -12.49 7.38 -62.41
CA MET A 1 -11.19 7.15 -61.73
C MET A 1 -11.26 7.84 -60.37
N LYS A 2 -11.58 7.10 -59.29
CA LYS A 2 -11.68 7.68 -57.93
C LYS A 2 -10.32 7.52 -57.27
N TYR A 3 -9.60 8.62 -57.10
CA TYR A 3 -8.37 8.65 -56.31
C TYR A 3 -8.74 8.38 -54.86
N VAL A 4 -8.30 7.25 -54.32
CA VAL A 4 -8.33 7.01 -52.87
C VAL A 4 -7.40 8.05 -52.26
N ASN A 5 -7.92 8.86 -51.35
CA ASN A 5 -7.14 9.90 -50.69
C ASN A 5 -6.23 9.21 -49.66
N TYR A 6 -5.03 8.82 -50.10
CA TYR A 6 -4.04 8.11 -49.29
C TYR A 6 -3.64 8.90 -48.04
N LEU A 7 -3.78 10.23 -48.06
CA LEU A 7 -3.54 11.09 -46.91
C LEU A 7 -4.54 10.85 -45.77
N SER A 8 -5.82 10.65 -46.07
CA SER A 8 -6.82 10.36 -45.04
C SER A 8 -6.72 8.93 -44.50
N LEU A 9 -6.29 7.96 -45.31
CA LEU A 9 -5.98 6.61 -44.82
C LEU A 9 -4.73 6.61 -43.90
N LEU A 10 -3.69 7.38 -44.27
CA LEU A 10 -2.46 7.50 -43.48
C LEU A 10 -2.73 8.18 -42.13
N ILE A 11 -3.55 9.23 -42.10
CA ILE A 11 -3.96 9.91 -40.87
C ILE A 11 -4.75 8.96 -39.97
N ILE A 12 -5.71 8.20 -40.52
CA ILE A 12 -6.46 7.20 -39.74
C ILE A 12 -5.51 6.12 -39.20
N CYS A 13 -4.57 5.61 -39.99
CA CYS A 13 -3.57 4.65 -39.53
C CYS A 13 -2.66 5.22 -38.44
N ILE A 14 -2.21 6.48 -38.56
CA ILE A 14 -1.41 7.14 -37.52
C ILE A 14 -2.24 7.35 -36.25
N PHE A 15 -3.50 7.76 -36.35
CA PHE A 15 -4.38 7.85 -35.18
C PHE A 15 -4.68 6.49 -34.55
N VAL A 16 -4.87 5.44 -35.35
CA VAL A 16 -5.06 4.08 -34.85
C VAL A 16 -3.78 3.55 -34.22
N ILE A 17 -2.61 3.78 -34.81
CA ILE A 17 -1.31 3.38 -34.25
C ILE A 17 -1.01 4.16 -32.98
N MET A 18 -1.23 5.48 -32.97
CA MET A 18 -1.10 6.29 -31.75
C MET A 18 -2.11 5.88 -30.69
N PHE A 19 -3.35 5.54 -31.06
CA PHE A 19 -4.36 5.05 -30.13
C PHE A 19 -4.01 3.66 -29.58
N VAL A 20 -3.50 2.75 -30.40
CA VAL A 20 -3.03 1.41 -30.00
C VAL A 20 -1.77 1.53 -29.12
N MET A 21 -0.80 2.38 -29.48
CA MET A 21 0.37 2.68 -28.65
C MET A 21 0.01 3.42 -27.35
N SER A 22 -1.07 4.21 -27.33
CA SER A 22 -1.60 4.84 -26.10
C SER A 22 -2.28 3.83 -25.18
N ILE A 23 -2.77 2.70 -25.71
CA ILE A 23 -3.33 1.60 -24.93
C ILE A 23 -2.21 0.73 -24.35
N ASP A 24 -1.09 0.56 -25.08
CA ASP A 24 0.04 -0.27 -24.66
C ASP A 24 1.03 0.41 -23.69
N LEU A 25 0.94 1.74 -23.50
CA LEU A 25 1.76 2.51 -22.55
C LEU A 25 1.02 2.85 -21.25
N VAL A 26 -0.02 2.09 -20.90
CA VAL A 26 -0.38 1.95 -19.49
C VAL A 26 0.67 1.01 -18.90
N PHE A 27 1.81 1.55 -18.46
CA PHE A 27 2.68 0.82 -17.54
C PHE A 27 1.77 0.19 -16.49
N ALA A 28 1.87 -1.12 -16.30
CA ALA A 28 1.17 -1.81 -15.23
C ALA A 28 1.56 -1.10 -13.93
N ARG A 29 0.69 -0.21 -13.45
CA ARG A 29 0.90 0.51 -12.19
C ARG A 29 0.97 -0.57 -11.12
N ALA A 30 2.13 -0.75 -10.52
CA ALA A 30 2.28 -1.53 -9.32
C ALA A 30 1.82 -0.66 -8.14
N PHE A 31 1.00 -1.21 -7.26
CA PHE A 31 0.74 -0.60 -5.97
C PHE A 31 2.02 -0.71 -5.14
N ASN A 32 2.44 0.35 -4.48
CA ASN A 32 3.53 0.31 -3.50
C ASN A 32 3.08 -0.43 -2.21
N ASN A 33 2.90 -1.74 -2.31
CA ASN A 33 2.34 -2.59 -1.26
C ASN A 33 3.36 -3.06 -0.20
N ASP A 34 4.64 -2.93 -0.52
CA ASP A 34 5.79 -3.41 0.27
C ASP A 34 6.81 -2.28 0.52
N PHE A 35 6.50 -1.04 0.13
CA PHE A 35 7.35 0.14 0.34
C PHE A 35 8.68 0.13 -0.42
N GLU A 36 8.90 -0.82 -1.32
CA GLU A 36 10.16 -1.00 -2.05
C GLU A 36 10.44 0.13 -3.08
N THR A 37 9.50 1.06 -3.28
CA THR A 37 9.78 2.32 -3.96
C THR A 37 10.69 3.25 -3.16
N GLY A 38 10.92 2.96 -1.86
CA GLY A 38 11.66 3.81 -0.94
C GLY A 38 10.92 5.08 -0.52
N ASP A 39 9.62 5.16 -0.80
CA ASP A 39 8.75 6.27 -0.44
C ASP A 39 7.34 5.80 -0.07
N LEU A 40 6.45 6.76 0.20
CA LEU A 40 5.04 6.52 0.54
C LEU A 40 4.11 6.71 -0.67
N THR A 41 4.60 6.52 -1.89
CA THR A 41 3.74 6.54 -3.09
C THR A 41 2.57 5.59 -2.88
N ASP A 42 1.37 5.97 -3.34
CA ASP A 42 0.10 5.26 -3.10
C ASP A 42 -0.41 5.22 -1.65
N TRP A 43 0.20 6.00 -0.76
CA TRP A 43 -0.27 6.19 0.61
C TRP A 43 -0.39 7.68 0.96
N GLU A 44 -1.40 8.01 1.75
CA GLU A 44 -1.63 9.35 2.30
C GLU A 44 -1.42 9.31 3.81
N LYS A 45 -0.51 10.15 4.31
CA LYS A 45 -0.20 10.24 5.73
C LYS A 45 -0.86 11.43 6.42
N THR A 46 -1.10 11.27 7.71
CA THR A 46 -1.42 12.36 8.64
C THR A 46 -0.48 12.28 9.85
N GLY A 47 -0.34 13.40 10.58
CA GLY A 47 0.54 13.46 11.74
C GLY A 47 2.02 13.31 11.39
N SER A 48 2.84 13.01 12.40
CA SER A 48 4.31 12.96 12.29
C SER A 48 4.91 11.56 12.38
N ALA A 49 4.14 10.53 12.74
CA ALA A 49 4.65 9.16 12.87
C ALA A 49 5.27 8.60 11.57
N PHE A 50 4.85 9.12 10.42
CA PHE A 50 5.31 8.68 9.10
C PHE A 50 6.31 9.67 8.45
N ASP A 51 6.93 10.57 9.21
CA ASP A 51 7.90 11.54 8.67
C ASP A 51 9.22 10.91 8.22
N PHE A 52 9.65 9.86 8.90
CA PHE A 52 10.87 9.13 8.60
C PHE A 52 10.65 7.78 7.92
N GLN A 53 9.48 7.58 7.29
CA GLN A 53 9.07 6.32 6.69
C GLN A 53 9.05 6.37 5.14
N PRO A 54 9.20 5.23 4.44
CA PRO A 54 9.64 3.94 5.00
C PRO A 54 11.09 4.01 5.48
N THR A 55 11.47 3.06 6.33
CA THR A 55 12.84 2.92 6.82
C THR A 55 13.57 1.85 6.03
N TRP A 56 14.90 2.00 5.87
CA TRP A 56 15.73 1.10 5.09
C TRP A 56 16.52 0.14 5.99
N GLY A 57 16.50 -1.14 5.65
CA GLY A 57 17.27 -2.19 6.30
C GLY A 57 16.81 -2.52 7.73
N ASP A 58 17.51 -3.46 8.37
CA ASP A 58 17.13 -3.99 9.69
C ASP A 58 17.62 -3.08 10.84
N ASN A 59 16.92 -1.96 11.04
CA ASN A 59 17.22 -0.97 12.08
C ASN A 59 17.19 -1.53 13.51
N PRO A 60 16.24 -2.40 13.91
CA PRO A 60 16.29 -3.09 15.20
C PRO A 60 17.61 -3.83 15.45
N THR A 61 18.14 -4.51 14.43
CA THR A 61 19.45 -5.17 14.52
C THR A 61 20.58 -4.15 14.61
N ALA A 62 20.56 -3.11 13.78
CA ALA A 62 21.58 -2.06 13.78
C ALA A 62 21.69 -1.31 15.13
N ARG A 63 20.58 -1.14 15.85
CA ARG A 63 20.54 -0.57 17.22
C ARG A 63 20.64 -1.61 18.34
N ASN A 64 21.04 -2.84 18.05
CA ASN A 64 21.25 -3.92 19.02
C ASN A 64 20.01 -4.27 19.87
N ARG A 65 18.81 -4.19 19.30
CA ARG A 65 17.55 -4.47 20.02
C ARG A 65 17.36 -5.97 20.34
N GLY A 66 18.05 -6.85 19.61
CA GLY A 66 17.90 -8.31 19.71
C GLY A 66 16.60 -8.86 19.10
N GLN A 67 15.91 -8.05 18.31
CA GLN A 67 14.63 -8.39 17.67
C GLN A 67 14.71 -7.99 16.19
N PRO A 68 15.37 -8.79 15.33
CA PRO A 68 15.50 -8.46 13.92
C PRO A 68 14.11 -8.27 13.31
N SER A 69 13.93 -7.22 12.51
CA SER A 69 12.62 -6.83 11.95
C SER A 69 11.99 -7.94 11.10
N LYS A 70 12.79 -8.72 10.37
CA LYS A 70 12.31 -9.74 9.42
C LYS A 70 11.31 -9.17 8.40
N HIS A 71 11.54 -7.95 7.95
CA HIS A 71 10.85 -7.37 6.80
C HIS A 71 11.18 -8.14 5.52
N GLN A 72 10.35 -7.93 4.50
CA GLN A 72 10.64 -8.35 3.14
C GLN A 72 11.42 -7.23 2.44
N GLY A 73 12.38 -7.60 1.60
CA GLY A 73 13.13 -6.63 0.79
C GLY A 73 14.02 -5.71 1.63
N ASP A 74 14.10 -4.45 1.22
CA ASP A 74 15.00 -3.45 1.79
C ASP A 74 14.24 -2.35 2.56
N TRP A 75 12.95 -2.15 2.27
CA TRP A 75 12.14 -1.04 2.79
C TRP A 75 10.90 -1.56 3.50
N TRP A 76 10.52 -0.90 4.59
CA TRP A 76 9.36 -1.30 5.38
C TRP A 76 8.91 -0.14 6.27
N LEU A 77 7.71 -0.25 6.85
CA LEU A 77 7.29 0.68 7.91
C LEU A 77 7.80 0.17 9.25
N GLY A 78 8.74 0.91 9.85
CA GLY A 78 9.23 0.70 11.21
C GLY A 78 9.07 1.99 11.99
N LEU A 79 7.90 2.21 12.61
CA LEU A 79 7.54 3.54 13.14
C LEU A 79 8.34 3.96 14.38
N PHE A 80 9.16 3.09 14.97
CA PHE A 80 10.16 3.50 15.95
C PHE A 80 11.42 4.12 15.32
N GLU A 81 11.70 3.74 14.09
CA GLU A 81 12.96 3.93 13.38
C GLU A 81 12.96 5.24 12.58
N LYS A 82 14.15 5.75 12.27
CA LYS A 82 14.35 7.04 11.59
C LYS A 82 15.25 6.97 10.35
N TYR A 83 15.87 5.83 10.05
CA TYR A 83 16.84 5.74 8.97
C TYR A 83 16.19 5.58 7.59
N GLN A 84 16.22 6.64 6.78
CA GLN A 84 15.62 6.71 5.44
C GLN A 84 16.62 6.31 4.34
N GLY A 85 17.48 5.33 4.61
CA GLY A 85 18.36 4.70 3.63
C GLY A 85 19.65 5.44 3.30
N PRO A 86 20.48 4.84 2.43
CA PRO A 86 21.88 5.24 2.22
C PRO A 86 22.03 6.62 1.57
N ASP A 87 21.07 7.04 0.74
CA ASP A 87 21.12 8.32 0.05
C ASP A 87 20.46 9.44 0.87
N LYS A 88 19.14 9.32 1.10
CA LYS A 88 18.37 10.34 1.84
C LYS A 88 18.79 10.40 3.31
N GLY A 89 18.96 9.25 3.96
CA GLY A 89 19.41 9.21 5.34
C GLY A 89 20.78 9.86 5.53
N LYS A 90 21.74 9.59 4.66
CA LYS A 90 23.06 10.25 4.69
C LYS A 90 22.98 11.77 4.52
N GLN A 91 22.14 12.26 3.61
CA GLN A 91 21.92 13.70 3.43
C GLN A 91 21.33 14.36 4.70
N LEU A 92 20.50 13.62 5.44
CA LEU A 92 19.89 14.07 6.69
C LEU A 92 20.76 13.77 7.93
N GLY A 93 21.97 13.22 7.75
CA GLY A 93 22.86 12.82 8.84
C GLY A 93 22.37 11.64 9.68
N GLN A 94 21.41 10.88 9.16
CA GLN A 94 20.88 9.67 9.80
C GLN A 94 21.83 8.48 9.60
N LYS A 95 21.76 7.52 10.51
CA LYS A 95 22.49 6.25 10.48
C LYS A 95 21.54 5.08 10.74
N ALA A 96 21.93 3.89 10.30
CA ALA A 96 21.20 2.67 10.62
C ALA A 96 21.05 2.51 12.14
N GLY A 97 19.82 2.27 12.59
CA GLY A 97 19.46 2.18 14.00
C GLY A 97 19.13 3.51 14.68
N ASP A 98 19.17 4.65 13.97
CA ASP A 98 18.63 5.91 14.49
C ASP A 98 17.11 5.80 14.65
N VAL A 99 16.57 6.48 15.68
CA VAL A 99 15.18 6.31 16.13
C VAL A 99 14.45 7.64 16.22
N GLN A 100 13.12 7.59 16.04
CA GLN A 100 12.21 8.69 16.36
C GLN A 100 11.44 8.47 17.67
N HIS A 101 11.48 7.25 18.23
CA HIS A 101 10.74 6.82 19.41
C HIS A 101 9.20 6.77 19.22
N ASP A 102 8.47 6.44 20.29
CA ASP A 102 7.01 6.23 20.29
C ASP A 102 6.20 7.54 20.35
N ALA A 103 6.84 8.70 20.58
CA ALA A 103 6.09 9.95 20.78
C ALA A 103 5.22 10.38 19.57
N PRO A 104 5.69 10.28 18.31
CA PRO A 104 4.91 10.65 17.13
C PRO A 104 3.60 9.86 17.00
N GLN A 105 2.58 10.47 16.40
CA GLN A 105 1.30 9.83 16.10
C GLN A 105 0.85 10.19 14.69
N GLY A 106 -0.06 9.41 14.12
CA GLY A 106 -0.60 9.65 12.79
C GLY A 106 -1.34 8.47 12.21
N THR A 107 -1.72 8.61 10.94
CA THR A 107 -2.24 7.49 10.14
C THR A 107 -1.57 7.47 8.78
N LEU A 108 -1.48 6.28 8.18
CA LEU A 108 -1.08 6.10 6.80
C LEU A 108 -2.17 5.29 6.08
N THR A 109 -2.79 5.89 5.08
CA THR A 109 -3.94 5.35 4.37
C THR A 109 -3.56 5.00 2.94
N SER A 110 -3.75 3.76 2.51
CA SER A 110 -3.47 3.37 1.13
C SER A 110 -4.45 4.02 0.14
N ILE A 111 -4.11 3.97 -1.15
CA ILE A 111 -5.13 4.04 -2.21
C ILE A 111 -6.23 3.01 -1.97
N GLU A 112 -7.40 3.27 -2.52
CA GLU A 112 -8.47 2.28 -2.57
C GLU A 112 -8.11 1.15 -3.53
N PHE A 113 -8.51 -0.07 -3.20
CA PHE A 113 -8.41 -1.25 -4.06
C PHE A 113 -9.65 -2.13 -3.96
N LYS A 114 -9.87 -3.00 -4.94
CA LYS A 114 -10.97 -3.99 -4.89
C LYS A 114 -10.50 -5.29 -4.28
N ILE A 115 -11.29 -5.86 -3.38
CA ILE A 115 -11.04 -7.21 -2.85
C ILE A 115 -11.46 -8.23 -3.91
N ILE A 116 -10.49 -8.99 -4.43
CA ILE A 116 -10.69 -10.01 -5.46
C ILE A 116 -10.21 -11.41 -5.00
N GLY A 117 -9.29 -11.45 -4.03
CA GLY A 117 -8.84 -12.66 -3.35
C GLY A 117 -9.86 -13.17 -2.33
N VAL A 118 -9.57 -14.34 -1.74
CA VAL A 118 -10.35 -14.88 -0.60
C VAL A 118 -9.66 -14.60 0.72
N SER A 119 -8.35 -14.36 0.73
CA SER A 119 -7.62 -13.90 1.90
C SER A 119 -6.75 -12.70 1.58
N MET A 120 -6.33 -12.00 2.63
CA MET A 120 -5.29 -10.97 2.58
C MET A 120 -4.23 -11.28 3.62
N ASN A 121 -2.95 -11.15 3.25
CA ASN A 121 -1.85 -11.39 4.16
C ASN A 121 -0.82 -10.26 4.11
N PHE A 122 -0.09 -10.07 5.20
CA PHE A 122 0.91 -9.01 5.36
C PHE A 122 1.83 -9.33 6.54
N LEU A 123 2.98 -8.67 6.61
CA LEU A 123 3.86 -8.69 7.77
C LEU A 123 3.44 -7.60 8.76
N ILE A 124 3.40 -7.95 10.05
CA ILE A 124 3.11 -7.00 11.13
C ILE A 124 3.94 -7.28 12.37
N GLY A 125 4.40 -6.21 13.01
CA GLY A 125 5.11 -6.19 14.29
C GLY A 125 4.79 -4.91 15.06
N GLY A 126 5.65 -4.52 15.99
CA GLY A 126 5.44 -3.37 16.87
C GLY A 126 4.39 -3.64 17.96
N GLY A 127 3.65 -2.59 18.33
CA GLY A 127 2.69 -2.58 19.44
C GLY A 127 1.47 -3.47 19.29
N ASN A 128 0.88 -3.80 20.44
CA ASN A 128 -0.31 -4.65 20.57
C ASN A 128 -1.55 -3.87 21.04
N HIS A 129 -1.66 -2.59 20.69
CA HIS A 129 -2.77 -1.72 21.10
C HIS A 129 -3.92 -1.81 20.09
N ALA A 130 -4.93 -2.62 20.42
CA ALA A 130 -6.02 -2.96 19.52
C ALA A 130 -6.86 -1.76 19.06
N TRP A 131 -7.47 -1.87 17.88
CA TRP A 131 -8.49 -0.94 17.41
C TRP A 131 -9.66 -0.83 18.39
N GLY A 132 -10.23 0.37 18.54
CA GLY A 132 -11.33 0.64 19.48
C GLY A 132 -10.89 0.88 20.92
N THR A 133 -9.60 0.79 21.23
CA THR A 133 -9.03 1.26 22.49
C THR A 133 -8.82 2.79 22.48
N ALA A 134 -8.44 3.37 23.61
CA ALA A 134 -8.23 4.83 23.72
C ALA A 134 -7.02 5.34 22.90
N ALA A 135 -6.04 4.48 22.62
CA ALA A 135 -4.79 4.82 21.94
C ALA A 135 -4.34 3.64 21.05
N PRO A 136 -5.03 3.39 19.91
CA PRO A 136 -4.75 2.25 19.06
C PRO A 136 -3.43 2.38 18.30
N CYS A 137 -2.79 1.24 18.06
CA CYS A 137 -1.59 1.06 17.26
C CYS A 137 -1.76 -0.23 16.45
N CYS A 138 -2.29 -0.12 15.23
CA CYS A 138 -2.85 -1.27 14.51
C CYS A 138 -2.92 -1.02 13.00
N VAL A 139 -3.20 -2.09 12.25
CA VAL A 139 -3.50 -2.05 10.82
C VAL A 139 -4.94 -2.47 10.59
N ASN A 140 -5.69 -1.65 9.86
CA ASN A 140 -7.11 -1.83 9.61
C ASN A 140 -7.40 -2.03 8.12
N LEU A 141 -8.32 -2.95 7.82
CA LEU A 141 -9.03 -2.99 6.53
C LEU A 141 -10.32 -2.18 6.67
N VAL A 142 -10.47 -1.14 5.85
CA VAL A 142 -11.59 -0.22 5.93
C VAL A 142 -12.43 -0.30 4.65
N ILE A 143 -13.75 -0.47 4.81
CA ILE A 143 -14.73 -0.48 3.73
C ILE A 143 -15.85 0.51 4.09
N ASN A 144 -16.15 1.45 3.20
CA ASN A 144 -17.18 2.49 3.43
C ASN A 144 -17.03 3.21 4.79
N GLY A 145 -15.80 3.48 5.21
CA GLY A 145 -15.49 4.13 6.49
C GLY A 145 -15.58 3.23 7.73
N LYS A 146 -15.99 1.97 7.59
CA LYS A 146 -16.06 0.99 8.68
C LYS A 146 -14.82 0.08 8.68
N VAL A 147 -14.25 -0.16 9.86
CA VAL A 147 -13.20 -1.17 10.05
C VAL A 147 -13.83 -2.56 10.01
N GLU A 148 -13.43 -3.37 9.02
CA GLU A 148 -13.92 -4.74 8.83
C GLU A 148 -12.92 -5.81 9.30
N ARG A 149 -11.63 -5.47 9.33
CA ARG A 149 -10.54 -6.28 9.91
C ARG A 149 -9.54 -5.37 10.61
N THR A 150 -8.93 -5.87 11.66
CA THR A 150 -7.86 -5.19 12.40
C THR A 150 -6.80 -6.21 12.80
N SER A 151 -5.54 -5.80 12.89
CA SER A 151 -4.46 -6.57 13.51
C SER A 151 -3.45 -5.64 14.13
N THR A 152 -2.75 -6.14 15.14
CA THR A 152 -1.67 -5.45 15.83
C THR A 152 -0.40 -6.30 15.73
N GLY A 153 0.73 -5.71 16.11
CA GLY A 153 1.91 -6.47 16.48
C GLY A 153 1.72 -7.21 17.81
N ASN A 154 2.82 -7.78 18.30
CA ASN A 154 2.88 -8.56 19.53
C ASN A 154 3.85 -7.95 20.56
N ALA A 155 4.01 -6.62 20.56
CA ALA A 155 5.00 -5.90 21.35
C ALA A 155 6.43 -6.44 21.08
N THR A 156 6.79 -6.51 19.80
CA THR A 156 8.09 -6.99 19.30
C THR A 156 8.41 -6.30 17.98
N GLU A 157 9.67 -5.93 17.77
CA GLU A 157 10.09 -5.36 16.47
C GLU A 157 9.98 -6.38 15.33
N THR A 158 10.27 -7.65 15.64
CA THR A 158 10.20 -8.76 14.69
C THR A 158 8.77 -8.93 14.18
N MET A 159 8.61 -8.76 12.87
CA MET A 159 7.35 -8.95 12.20
C MET A 159 7.04 -10.43 11.97
N SER A 160 5.74 -10.74 11.91
CA SER A 160 5.23 -12.06 11.57
C SER A 160 4.11 -11.92 10.56
N ARG A 161 3.94 -12.93 9.70
CA ARG A 161 2.85 -12.92 8.71
C ARG A 161 1.51 -13.09 9.42
N LYS A 162 0.60 -12.17 9.13
CA LYS A 162 -0.80 -12.25 9.50
C LYS A 162 -1.63 -12.50 8.26
N GLU A 163 -2.72 -13.25 8.43
CA GLU A 163 -3.70 -13.48 7.38
C GLU A 163 -5.10 -13.13 7.88
N TRP A 164 -5.89 -12.52 7.01
CA TRP A 164 -7.31 -12.26 7.16
C TRP A 164 -8.07 -13.06 6.11
N ASP A 165 -9.09 -13.81 6.55
CA ASP A 165 -10.16 -14.22 5.65
C ASP A 165 -10.95 -12.97 5.24
N VAL A 166 -11.13 -12.78 3.93
CA VAL A 166 -11.91 -11.69 3.33
C VAL A 166 -12.88 -12.20 2.27
N ALA A 167 -13.15 -13.51 2.24
CA ALA A 167 -13.96 -14.13 1.21
C ALA A 167 -15.35 -13.51 1.09
N GLU A 168 -15.95 -13.11 2.22
CA GLU A 168 -17.26 -12.45 2.29
C GLU A 168 -17.22 -10.96 1.91
N LEU A 169 -16.02 -10.38 1.81
CA LEU A 169 -15.78 -8.99 1.40
C LEU A 169 -15.44 -8.87 -0.09
N LYS A 170 -15.37 -9.99 -0.82
CA LYS A 170 -15.10 -9.99 -2.27
C LYS A 170 -16.01 -9.06 -3.03
N GLY A 171 -15.41 -8.31 -3.95
CA GLY A 171 -16.07 -7.34 -4.79
C GLY A 171 -16.24 -5.96 -4.16
N LYS A 172 -16.04 -5.81 -2.85
CA LYS A 172 -16.07 -4.51 -2.17
C LYS A 172 -14.77 -3.72 -2.43
N THR A 173 -14.88 -2.41 -2.41
CA THR A 173 -13.74 -1.49 -2.43
C THR A 173 -13.29 -1.26 -1.00
N ALA A 174 -12.01 -1.43 -0.74
CA ALA A 174 -11.38 -1.27 0.56
C ALA A 174 -10.16 -0.37 0.48
N LYS A 175 -9.66 0.04 1.64
CA LYS A 175 -8.33 0.64 1.83
C LYS A 175 -7.71 0.09 3.11
N LEU A 176 -6.38 0.10 3.17
CA LEU A 176 -5.64 -0.19 4.38
C LEU A 176 -5.37 1.10 5.13
N VAL A 177 -5.44 1.06 6.45
CA VAL A 177 -5.08 2.18 7.32
C VAL A 177 -4.17 1.67 8.42
N VAL A 178 -2.90 2.08 8.38
CA VAL A 178 -1.97 1.92 9.50
C VAL A 178 -2.21 3.07 10.46
N VAL A 179 -2.46 2.76 11.73
CA VAL A 179 -2.83 3.71 12.77
C VAL A 179 -1.79 3.68 13.85
N ASP A 180 -1.30 4.86 14.21
CA ASP A 180 -0.49 5.09 15.40
C ASP A 180 -1.09 6.26 16.20
N GLN A 181 -1.70 5.96 17.34
CA GLN A 181 -2.30 6.95 18.24
C GLN A 181 -1.80 6.77 19.67
N ASN A 182 -0.62 6.20 19.86
CA ASN A 182 -0.14 5.83 21.18
C ASN A 182 1.28 6.33 21.42
N SER A 183 1.46 7.29 22.34
CA SER A 183 2.80 7.76 22.71
C SER A 183 3.45 7.00 23.88
N GLY A 184 2.80 5.94 24.36
CA GLY A 184 3.32 5.05 25.40
C GLY A 184 4.25 3.99 24.84
N GLY A 185 4.79 3.14 25.72
CA GLY A 185 5.67 2.06 25.29
C GLY A 185 5.00 1.12 24.29
N TRP A 186 5.75 0.73 23.25
CA TRP A 186 5.22 -0.01 22.09
C TRP A 186 4.15 0.76 21.34
N GLY A 187 4.25 2.08 21.34
CA GLY A 187 3.39 3.00 20.63
C GLY A 187 3.83 3.19 19.18
N HIS A 188 4.05 2.10 18.45
CA HIS A 188 4.40 2.15 17.02
C HIS A 188 4.05 0.81 16.34
N PRO A 189 3.44 0.81 15.16
CA PRO A 189 3.24 -0.39 14.37
C PRO A 189 4.44 -0.61 13.41
N ASN A 190 4.81 -1.88 13.21
CA ASN A 190 5.67 -2.27 12.09
C ASN A 190 4.80 -2.97 11.04
N PHE A 191 4.95 -2.65 9.75
CA PHE A 191 4.07 -3.15 8.70
C PHE A 191 4.77 -3.24 7.33
N ASP A 192 4.49 -4.32 6.60
CA ASP A 192 5.14 -4.60 5.32
C ASP A 192 4.40 -5.67 4.49
N ASP A 193 4.77 -5.81 3.21
CA ASP A 193 4.51 -6.95 2.32
C ASP A 193 3.04 -7.38 2.22
N VAL A 194 2.14 -6.45 1.84
CA VAL A 194 0.70 -6.78 1.73
C VAL A 194 0.33 -7.43 0.41
N HIS A 195 -0.46 -8.51 0.49
CA HIS A 195 -1.00 -9.26 -0.64
C HIS A 195 -2.46 -9.63 -0.45
N GLN A 196 -3.17 -9.82 -1.57
CA GLN A 196 -4.38 -10.66 -1.60
C GLN A 196 -3.99 -12.04 -2.11
N ALA A 197 -4.63 -13.11 -1.63
CA ALA A 197 -4.40 -14.44 -2.14
C ALA A 197 -5.68 -15.10 -2.69
N ASN A 198 -5.51 -15.98 -3.68
CA ASN A 198 -6.58 -16.76 -4.26
C ASN A 198 -6.96 -17.96 -3.35
N ALA A 199 -7.93 -18.77 -3.76
CA ALA A 199 -8.38 -19.92 -2.96
C ALA A 199 -7.35 -21.07 -2.84
N ALA A 200 -6.30 -21.07 -3.67
CA ALA A 200 -5.18 -21.99 -3.56
C ALA A 200 -4.06 -21.45 -2.65
N GLY A 201 -4.18 -20.21 -2.16
CA GLY A 201 -3.18 -19.55 -1.32
C GLY A 201 -2.12 -18.78 -2.11
N ASP A 202 -2.21 -18.70 -3.43
CA ASP A 202 -1.24 -17.92 -4.21
C ASP A 202 -1.55 -16.43 -4.13
N ASN A 203 -0.50 -15.63 -3.90
CA ASN A 203 -0.60 -14.17 -3.96
C ASN A 203 -1.03 -13.73 -5.37
N ILE A 204 -1.97 -12.78 -5.39
CA ILE A 204 -2.50 -12.18 -6.61
C ILE A 204 -1.69 -10.93 -6.91
N PRO A 205 -1.06 -10.83 -8.10
CA PRO A 205 -0.31 -9.63 -8.50
C PRO A 205 -1.15 -8.36 -8.41
N TRP A 206 -0.56 -7.28 -7.88
CA TRP A 206 -1.27 -6.02 -7.63
C TRP A 206 -1.70 -5.29 -8.92
N ASP A 207 -0.96 -5.45 -10.01
CA ASP A 207 -1.38 -4.97 -11.33
C ASP A 207 -2.75 -5.54 -11.74
N ARG A 208 -3.00 -6.83 -11.45
CA ARG A 208 -4.29 -7.48 -11.66
C ARG A 208 -5.36 -6.92 -10.74
N VAL A 209 -5.06 -6.66 -9.47
CA VAL A 209 -6.00 -6.04 -8.52
C VAL A 209 -6.44 -4.65 -9.02
N LEU A 210 -5.47 -3.81 -9.40
CA LEU A 210 -5.71 -2.44 -9.86
C LEU A 210 -6.43 -2.41 -11.22
N ALA A 211 -6.14 -3.35 -12.12
CA ALA A 211 -6.85 -3.47 -13.40
C ALA A 211 -8.36 -3.75 -13.21
N VAL A 212 -8.75 -4.55 -12.22
CA VAL A 212 -10.18 -4.79 -11.92
C VAL A 212 -10.87 -3.51 -11.44
N GLN A 213 -10.19 -2.70 -10.63
CA GLN A 213 -10.71 -1.43 -10.17
C GLN A 213 -10.86 -0.41 -11.31
N ALA A 214 -9.88 -0.32 -12.21
CA ALA A 214 -9.95 0.54 -13.39
C ALA A 214 -11.13 0.19 -14.30
N LYS A 215 -11.34 -1.12 -14.56
CA LYS A 215 -12.53 -1.59 -15.30
C LYS A 215 -13.83 -1.20 -14.62
N GLY A 216 -13.90 -1.28 -13.29
CA GLY A 216 -15.04 -0.82 -12.50
C GLY A 216 -15.31 0.68 -12.67
N LYS A 217 -14.28 1.53 -12.56
CA LYS A 217 -14.39 2.98 -12.76
C LYS A 217 -14.83 3.33 -14.19
N LEU A 218 -14.23 2.68 -15.20
CA LEU A 218 -14.65 2.85 -16.59
C LEU A 218 -16.12 2.48 -16.78
N ALA A 219 -16.56 1.31 -16.30
CA ALA A 219 -17.95 0.89 -16.39
C ALA A 219 -18.93 1.87 -15.72
N VAL A 220 -18.58 2.42 -14.55
CA VAL A 220 -19.37 3.45 -13.86
C VAL A 220 -19.46 4.74 -14.69
N SER A 221 -18.34 5.22 -15.25
CA SER A 221 -18.33 6.42 -16.09
C SER A 221 -19.21 6.28 -17.34
N TRP A 222 -19.19 5.11 -17.99
CA TRP A 222 -20.07 4.81 -19.13
C TRP A 222 -21.54 4.72 -18.74
N ALA A 223 -21.87 4.16 -17.57
CA ALA A 223 -23.23 4.08 -17.06
C ALA A 223 -23.79 5.48 -16.73
N GLN A 224 -22.97 6.35 -16.15
CA GLN A 224 -23.33 7.75 -15.89
C GLN A 224 -23.53 8.54 -17.19
N MET A 225 -22.65 8.37 -18.17
CA MET A 225 -22.77 9.02 -19.49
C MET A 225 -24.07 8.64 -20.21
N LYS A 226 -24.49 7.36 -20.19
CA LYS A 226 -25.76 6.92 -20.81
C LYS A 226 -27.01 7.59 -20.22
N LYS A 227 -26.94 8.12 -18.99
CA LYS A 227 -28.05 8.86 -18.35
C LYS A 227 -28.22 10.26 -18.96
N TYR A 228 -27.18 10.84 -19.55
CA TYR A 228 -27.18 12.19 -20.13
C TYR A 228 -27.38 12.20 -21.65
N TYR A 229 -27.38 11.03 -22.31
CA TYR A 229 -27.61 10.87 -23.75
C TYR A 229 -28.96 10.22 -24.07
N ARG A 230 -30.01 10.56 -23.31
CA ARG A 230 -31.40 10.28 -23.70
C ARG A 230 -32.11 11.55 -24.11
#